data_AF-A0ABD1IM44-F1
#
_entry.id   AF-A0ABD1IM44-F1
#
_cell.length_a   1.000
_cell.length_b   1.000
_cell.length_c   1.000
_cell.angle_alpha   90.00
_cell.angle_beta   90.00
_cell.angle_gamma   90.00
#
_symmetry.space_group_name_H-M   'P 1'
#
loop_
_entity.id
_entity.type
_entity.pdbx_description
1 polymer ?
#
loop_
_entity_poly.entity_id
_entity_poly.type
_entity_poly.pdbx_seq_one_letter_code
_entity_poly.pdbx_strand_id
1 'polypeptide(L)'
;MTSRFKTNRKKHVHVRAGHARIGKHRKHLRVRGNAGGMHHHRILFDKASKDNAPLIDVTQFGYFKVLEKGLLPEGKSVLLARLVSKNAGKKIKEASGTVVLTACLGLFPQFNFAFQFLCNH
;
A
#
# COMPACT_ATOMS: atom_id res chain seq x y z
N MET A 1 12.06 13.66 7.09
CA MET A 1 13.03 13.45 5.98
C MET A 1 13.94 14.65 5.84
N THR A 2 15.25 14.44 5.79
CA THR A 2 16.23 15.53 5.63
C THR A 2 16.20 16.12 4.22
N SER A 3 16.48 17.41 4.08
CA SER A 3 16.40 18.14 2.80
C SER A 3 17.35 17.59 1.73
N ARG A 4 18.44 16.92 2.15
CA ARG A 4 19.50 16.37 1.29
C ARG A 4 19.01 15.30 0.30
N PHE A 5 18.04 14.48 0.69
CA PHE A 5 17.57 13.37 -0.15
C PHE A 5 16.36 13.74 -1.04
N LYS A 6 15.93 15.01 -1.03
CA LYS A 6 14.78 15.46 -1.84
C LYS A 6 15.11 15.47 -3.33
N THR A 7 14.18 14.97 -4.14
CA THR A 7 14.31 14.90 -5.62
C THR A 7 14.55 16.27 -6.27
N ASN A 8 14.03 17.35 -5.68
CA ASN A 8 14.27 18.73 -6.15
C ASN A 8 15.75 19.12 -6.16
N ARG A 9 16.58 18.60 -5.22
CA ARG A 9 18.01 18.91 -5.19
C ARG A 9 18.76 18.33 -6.39
N LYS A 10 18.34 17.14 -6.86
CA LYS A 10 18.90 16.50 -8.07
C LYS A 10 18.45 17.20 -9.36
N LYS A 11 17.32 17.90 -9.32
CA LYS A 11 16.72 18.57 -10.50
C LYS A 11 16.98 20.09 -10.54
N HIS A 12 17.90 20.62 -9.73
CA HIS A 12 18.16 22.06 -9.62
C HIS A 12 18.54 22.73 -10.95
N VAL A 13 19.33 22.03 -11.78
CA VAL A 13 19.76 22.51 -13.10
C VAL A 13 18.70 22.33 -14.19
N HIS A 14 17.59 21.65 -13.89
CA HIS A 14 16.53 21.42 -14.87
C HIS A 14 15.51 22.55 -14.80
N VAL A 15 15.31 23.26 -15.91
CA VAL A 15 14.43 24.44 -16.04
C VAL A 15 13.02 24.23 -15.48
N ARG A 16 12.50 22.99 -15.51
CA ARG A 16 11.16 22.66 -14.99
C ARG A 16 11.13 21.65 -13.85
N ALA A 17 12.27 21.39 -13.22
CA ALA A 17 12.36 20.52 -12.04
C ALA A 17 11.65 19.15 -12.19
N GLY A 18 11.58 18.61 -13.41
CA GLY A 18 10.92 17.32 -13.70
C GLY A 18 9.40 17.38 -13.89
N HIS A 19 8.80 18.56 -13.95
CA HIS A 19 7.49 18.75 -14.58
C HIS A 19 7.68 18.95 -16.08
N ALA A 20 6.83 18.31 -16.90
CA ALA A 20 7.00 18.28 -18.35
C ALA A 20 7.16 19.68 -19.00
N ARG A 21 7.86 19.73 -20.14
CA ARG A 21 8.04 20.97 -20.95
C ARG A 21 6.74 21.50 -21.55
N ILE A 22 5.71 20.68 -21.65
CA ILE A 22 4.38 21.06 -22.10
C ILE A 22 3.40 20.81 -20.96
N GLY A 23 2.33 21.61 -20.87
CA GLY A 23 1.32 21.52 -19.80
C GLY A 23 1.52 22.50 -18.65
N LYS A 24 2.78 22.84 -18.28
CA LYS A 24 3.18 23.74 -17.17
C LYS A 24 2.61 23.30 -15.80
N HIS A 25 3.39 23.43 -14.73
CA HIS A 25 2.88 23.13 -13.39
C HIS A 25 1.87 24.21 -12.95
N ARG A 26 0.64 23.80 -12.65
CA ARG A 26 -0.42 24.66 -12.07
C ARG A 26 -0.75 24.17 -10.67
N LYS A 27 -1.22 25.06 -9.79
CA LYS A 27 -1.58 24.72 -8.41
C LYS A 27 -2.65 23.61 -8.35
N HIS A 28 -3.64 23.69 -9.24
CA HIS A 28 -4.63 22.64 -9.50
C HIS A 28 -4.93 22.63 -10.99
N LEU A 29 -5.02 21.45 -11.61
CA LEU A 29 -5.27 21.31 -13.05
C LEU A 29 -6.76 21.43 -13.40
N ARG A 30 -7.65 21.01 -12.50
CA ARG A 30 -9.11 21.07 -12.69
C ARG A 30 -9.83 21.58 -11.44
N VAL A 31 -9.71 20.85 -10.34
CA VAL A 31 -10.47 21.08 -9.10
C VAL A 31 -9.60 20.80 -7.87
N ARG A 32 -10.02 21.28 -6.70
CA ARG A 32 -9.34 21.05 -5.41
C ARG A 32 -9.95 19.86 -4.67
N GLY A 33 -9.11 19.03 -4.06
CA GLY A 33 -9.57 17.90 -3.25
C GLY A 33 -10.40 16.90 -4.07
N ASN A 34 -11.45 16.35 -3.46
CA ASN A 34 -12.34 15.35 -4.08
C ASN A 34 -13.52 15.97 -4.84
N ALA A 35 -13.52 17.29 -5.08
CA ALA A 35 -14.57 17.96 -5.83
C ALA A 35 -14.65 17.38 -7.26
N GLY A 36 -15.87 17.20 -7.79
CA GLY A 36 -16.07 16.66 -9.15
C GLY A 36 -16.00 15.14 -9.27
N GLY A 37 -16.00 14.40 -8.15
CA GLY A 37 -16.00 12.94 -8.09
C GLY A 37 -17.06 12.27 -8.98
N MET A 38 -18.25 12.84 -9.09
CA MET A 38 -19.33 12.30 -9.93
C MET A 38 -19.40 12.89 -11.35
N HIS A 39 -18.73 14.02 -11.62
CA HIS A 39 -18.85 14.75 -12.89
C HIS A 39 -17.70 14.48 -13.86
N HIS A 40 -16.46 14.80 -13.45
CA HIS A 40 -15.27 14.68 -14.31
C HIS A 40 -14.20 13.74 -13.76
N HIS A 41 -14.35 13.27 -12.51
CA HIS A 41 -13.50 12.27 -11.86
C HIS A 41 -14.18 10.91 -11.67
N ARG A 42 -15.37 10.70 -12.25
CA ARG A 42 -16.20 9.49 -12.07
C ARG A 42 -15.45 8.19 -12.35
N ILE A 43 -14.73 8.14 -13.47
CA ILE A 43 -13.96 6.96 -13.89
C ILE A 43 -12.89 6.56 -12.86
N LEU A 44 -12.30 7.54 -12.15
CA LEU A 44 -11.30 7.27 -11.11
C LEU A 44 -11.95 6.61 -9.88
N PHE A 45 -13.13 7.09 -9.48
CA PHE A 45 -13.89 6.55 -8.34
C PHE A 45 -14.48 5.17 -8.64
N ASP A 46 -14.99 4.96 -9.85
CA ASP A 46 -15.53 3.68 -10.29
C ASP A 46 -14.41 2.61 -10.36
N LYS A 47 -13.20 2.97 -10.79
CA LYS A 47 -12.04 2.06 -10.84
C LYS A 47 -11.42 1.78 -9.46
N ALA A 48 -11.56 2.68 -8.50
CA ALA A 48 -11.01 2.50 -7.16
C ALA A 48 -11.88 1.57 -6.29
N SER A 49 -13.15 1.36 -6.65
CA SER A 49 -14.14 0.71 -5.79
C SER A 49 -14.60 -0.63 -6.38
N LYS A 50 -14.15 -1.74 -5.76
CA LYS A 50 -14.84 -3.06 -5.56
C LYS A 50 -13.98 -4.33 -5.75
N ASP A 51 -12.81 -4.25 -6.37
CA ASP A 51 -11.93 -5.43 -6.54
C ASP A 51 -10.61 -5.38 -5.74
N ASN A 52 -10.39 -4.29 -5.02
CA ASN A 52 -9.20 -4.11 -4.17
C ASN A 52 -9.51 -4.58 -2.75
N ALA A 53 -8.94 -5.72 -2.35
CA ALA A 53 -8.96 -6.15 -0.95
C ALA A 53 -8.34 -5.05 -0.07
N PRO A 54 -9.00 -4.61 1.02
CA PRO A 54 -8.40 -3.65 1.95
C PRO A 54 -7.09 -4.21 2.51
N LEU A 55 -6.02 -3.44 2.31
CA LEU A 55 -4.72 -3.67 2.91
C LEU A 55 -4.72 -3.07 4.33
N ILE A 56 -4.61 -3.93 5.32
CA ILE A 56 -4.59 -3.55 6.74
C ILE A 56 -3.16 -3.74 7.24
N ASP A 57 -2.44 -2.63 7.37
CA ASP A 57 -1.09 -2.61 7.93
C ASP A 57 -1.14 -2.33 9.44
N VAL A 58 -1.07 -3.39 10.24
CA VAL A 58 -1.10 -3.26 11.70
C VAL A 58 0.20 -2.71 12.27
N THR A 59 1.29 -2.75 11.50
CA THR A 59 2.60 -2.22 11.90
C THR A 59 2.57 -0.70 11.95
N GLN A 60 1.85 -0.05 11.04
CA GLN A 60 1.66 1.42 11.04
C GLN A 60 0.95 1.91 12.30
N PHE A 61 0.04 1.10 12.85
CA PHE A 61 -0.69 1.41 14.08
C PHE A 61 0.07 0.98 15.35
N GLY A 62 1.30 0.48 15.23
CA GLY A 62 2.14 0.10 16.38
C GLY A 62 1.82 -1.28 16.96
N TYR A 63 1.07 -2.13 16.26
CA TYR A 63 0.80 -3.51 16.70
C TYR A 63 1.83 -4.47 16.11
N PHE A 64 2.43 -5.30 16.97
CA PHE A 64 3.50 -6.22 16.59
C PHE A 64 3.02 -7.66 16.38
N LYS A 65 1.92 -8.06 17.03
CA LYS A 65 1.42 -9.44 17.02
C LYS A 65 -0.08 -9.46 16.79
N VAL A 66 -0.51 -10.18 15.75
CA VAL A 66 -1.92 -10.45 15.48
C VAL A 66 -2.33 -11.71 16.25
N LEU A 67 -3.31 -11.53 17.12
CA LEU A 67 -3.97 -12.60 17.85
C LEU A 67 -5.43 -12.68 17.41
N GLU A 68 -5.97 -13.88 17.49
CA GLU A 68 -7.35 -14.12 17.16
C GLU A 68 -8.23 -13.87 18.38
N LYS A 69 -9.13 -12.89 18.29
CA LYS A 69 -10.25 -12.71 19.21
C LYS A 69 -11.46 -12.24 18.40
N GLY A 70 -12.58 -12.95 18.51
CA GLY A 70 -13.84 -12.58 17.86
C GLY A 70 -14.01 -13.06 16.41
N LEU A 71 -14.97 -12.44 15.72
CA LEU A 71 -15.37 -12.72 14.35
C LEU A 71 -14.65 -11.75 13.39
N LEU A 72 -14.07 -12.28 12.30
CA LEU A 72 -13.55 -11.44 11.22
C LEU A 72 -14.66 -11.11 10.22
N PRO A 73 -14.65 -9.91 9.59
CA PRO A 73 -15.60 -9.59 8.53
C PRO A 73 -15.40 -10.53 7.34
N GLU A 74 -16.51 -11.01 6.78
CA GLU A 74 -16.49 -11.86 5.59
C GLU A 74 -16.10 -11.01 4.37
N GLY A 75 -14.90 -11.22 3.86
CA GLY A 75 -14.39 -10.47 2.71
C GLY A 75 -12.89 -10.62 2.52
N LYS A 76 -12.44 -10.42 1.27
CA LYS A 76 -11.01 -10.48 0.91
C LYS A 76 -10.26 -9.36 1.66
N SER A 77 -9.32 -9.73 2.53
CA SER A 77 -8.48 -8.77 3.27
C SER A 77 -7.01 -9.17 3.19
N VAL A 78 -6.11 -8.19 3.12
CA VAL A 78 -4.66 -8.44 3.13
C VAL A 78 -4.09 -7.83 4.39
N LEU A 79 -3.50 -8.65 5.26
CA LEU A 79 -2.94 -8.23 6.55
C LEU A 79 -1.41 -8.18 6.49
N LEU A 80 -0.82 -7.02 6.77
CA LEU A 80 0.62 -6.86 6.95
C LEU A 80 0.95 -6.83 8.44
N ALA A 81 1.66 -7.85 8.92
CA ALA A 81 2.01 -7.99 10.33
C ALA A 81 3.42 -8.56 10.53
N ARG A 82 4.02 -8.30 11.69
CA ARG A 82 5.33 -8.86 12.05
C ARG A 82 5.22 -10.29 12.60
N LEU A 83 4.25 -10.54 13.46
CA LEU A 83 4.00 -11.83 14.09
C LEU A 83 2.51 -12.18 14.01
N VAL A 84 2.19 -13.43 13.68
CA VAL A 84 0.81 -13.94 13.61
C VAL A 84 0.72 -15.28 14.32
N SER A 85 -0.32 -15.48 15.14
CA SER A 85 -0.56 -16.78 15.77
C SER A 85 -1.05 -17.82 14.77
N LYS A 86 -0.79 -19.11 15.02
CA LYS A 86 -1.24 -20.20 14.14
C LYS A 86 -2.76 -20.21 13.95
N ASN A 87 -3.50 -19.93 15.01
CA ASN A 87 -4.97 -19.91 14.99
C ASN A 87 -5.48 -18.71 14.18
N ALA A 88 -4.90 -17.51 14.40
CA ALA A 88 -5.25 -16.32 13.62
C ALA A 88 -4.99 -16.52 12.12
N GLY A 89 -3.86 -17.15 11.75
CA GLY A 89 -3.54 -17.43 10.35
C GLY A 89 -4.56 -18.36 9.68
N LYS A 90 -5.03 -19.39 10.39
CA LYS A 90 -6.08 -20.30 9.89
C LYS A 90 -7.39 -19.55 9.65
N LYS A 91 -7.84 -18.74 10.62
CA LYS A 91 -9.06 -17.94 10.48
C LYS A 91 -9.02 -16.91 9.37
N ILE A 92 -7.88 -16.22 9.19
CA ILE A 92 -7.73 -15.24 8.10
C ILE A 92 -7.82 -15.96 6.74
N LYS A 93 -7.23 -17.15 6.62
CA LYS A 93 -7.31 -17.96 5.41
C LYS A 93 -8.73 -18.47 5.13
N GLU A 94 -9.47 -18.87 6.16
CA GLU A 94 -10.89 -19.25 6.08
C GLU A 94 -11.78 -18.07 5.65
N ALA A 95 -11.49 -16.86 6.15
CA ALA A 95 -12.17 -15.63 5.77
C ALA A 95 -11.78 -15.10 4.38
N SER A 96 -11.10 -15.90 3.54
CA SER A 96 -10.58 -15.51 2.21
C SER A 96 -9.57 -14.35 2.25
N GLY A 97 -8.87 -14.18 3.37
CA GLY A 97 -7.81 -13.21 3.54
C GLY A 97 -6.40 -13.81 3.38
N THR A 98 -5.43 -12.93 3.14
CA THR A 98 -4.01 -13.27 2.98
C THR A 98 -3.19 -12.55 4.04
N VAL A 99 -2.24 -13.27 4.66
CA VAL A 99 -1.27 -12.71 5.61
C VAL A 99 0.07 -12.54 4.94
N VAL A 100 0.65 -11.34 5.04
CA VAL A 100 1.99 -11.02 4.58
C VAL A 100 2.85 -10.67 5.79
N LEU A 101 3.85 -11.50 6.06
CA LEU A 101 4.78 -11.29 7.16
C LEU A 101 5.81 -10.24 6.76
N THR A 102 5.74 -9.08 7.42
CA THR A 102 6.74 -8.03 7.26
C THR A 102 7.85 -8.27 8.27
N ALA A 103 8.96 -8.87 7.82
CA ALA A 103 10.20 -8.85 8.60
C ALA A 103 10.69 -7.40 8.68
N CYS A 104 11.37 -7.06 9.78
CA CYS A 104 11.95 -5.74 9.99
C CYS A 104 12.98 -5.45 8.88
N LEU A 105 12.56 -4.90 7.74
CA LEU A 105 13.43 -4.50 6.64
C LEU A 105 14.11 -3.18 6.98
N GLY A 106 15.00 -3.23 7.96
CA GLY A 106 16.27 -2.57 7.82
C GLY A 106 17.14 -3.48 6.95
N LEU A 107 17.35 -3.11 5.69
CA LEU A 107 18.20 -3.73 4.67
C LEU A 107 17.62 -4.86 3.79
N PHE A 108 17.83 -4.67 2.48
CA PHE A 108 17.85 -5.59 1.33
C PHE A 108 16.54 -6.05 0.64
N PRO A 109 16.28 -5.58 -0.61
CA PRO A 109 15.14 -5.99 -1.44
C PRO A 109 15.45 -7.18 -2.39
N GLN A 110 16.22 -8.20 -1.99
CA GLN A 110 16.58 -9.31 -2.89
C GLN A 110 15.97 -10.68 -2.57
N PHE A 111 15.23 -10.85 -1.48
CA PHE A 111 14.76 -12.17 -1.04
C PHE A 111 13.31 -12.54 -1.42
N ASN A 112 12.66 -11.79 -2.33
CA ASN A 112 11.31 -12.15 -2.78
C ASN A 112 11.26 -13.29 -3.81
N PHE A 113 12.41 -13.79 -4.29
CA PHE A 113 12.44 -14.88 -5.27
C PHE A 113 12.56 -16.29 -4.66
N ALA A 114 13.01 -16.41 -3.40
CA ALA A 114 13.31 -17.73 -2.81
C ALA A 114 12.10 -18.43 -2.17
N PHE A 115 11.04 -17.69 -1.78
CA PHE A 115 9.92 -18.29 -1.04
C PHE A 115 8.87 -18.97 -1.93
N GLN A 116 8.86 -18.70 -3.24
CA GLN A 116 7.96 -19.37 -4.17
C GLN A 116 8.36 -20.83 -4.43
N PHE A 117 9.62 -21.20 -4.18
CA PHE A 117 10.13 -22.54 -4.48
C PHE A 117 9.91 -23.57 -3.36
N LEU A 118 9.62 -23.15 -2.12
CA LEU A 118 9.51 -24.07 -0.98
C LEU A 118 8.07 -24.52 -0.65
N CYS A 119 7.04 -23.98 -1.31
CA CYS A 119 5.64 -24.34 -1.06
C CYS A 119 5.05 -25.33 -2.09
N ASN A 120 5.87 -25.93 -2.96
CA ASN A 120 5.45 -26.95 -3.94
C ASN A 120 6.09 -28.34 -3.67
N HIS A 121 6.24 -28.72 -2.40
CA HIS A 121 6.42 -30.12 -2.01
C HIS A 121 5.78 -30.38 -0.64
#